data_AF-A0A7Y7TXY5-F1
#
_entry.id   AF-A0A7Y7TXY5-F1
#
_cell.length_a   1.000
_cell.length_b   1.000
_cell.length_c   1.000
_cell.angle_alpha   90.00
_cell.angle_beta   90.00
_cell.angle_gamma   90.00
#
_symmetry.space_group_name_H-M   'P 1'
#
loop_
_entity.id
_entity.type
_entity.pdbx_description
1 polymer ?
#
loop_
_entity_poly.entity_id
_entity_poly.type
_entity_poly.pdbx_seq_one_letter_code
_entity_poly.pdbx_strand_id
1 'polypeptide(L)'
;MRKSYSGSMVLGVAVVFIGLLMLIRNVFNIHIPIFAILFSAGLIWLGIMILRGSLPSRGISQNTTLGDGNMDYVPGLERYTVTFGSGVLNLKDIVPDRPVHLQVECNFGEMKVYVSKDTALQINGSATFGNLNGPDLRSASFGNYHYISTGYNPNLPGFTLNARVTFGELRIFYL
;
A
#
# COMPACT_ATOMS: atom_id res chain seq x y z
N MET A 1 14.81 -27.43 -7.02
CA MET A 1 14.63 -27.29 -8.49
C MET A 1 13.29 -26.61 -8.75
N ARG A 2 13.28 -25.34 -9.19
CA ARG A 2 12.06 -24.55 -9.40
C ARG A 2 11.49 -24.92 -10.79
N LYS A 3 10.45 -25.76 -10.85
CA LYS A 3 9.80 -26.12 -12.12
C LYS A 3 9.14 -24.86 -12.71
N SER A 4 9.74 -24.32 -13.77
CA SER A 4 9.13 -23.28 -14.59
C SER A 4 8.15 -23.96 -15.54
N TYR A 5 6.85 -23.69 -15.38
CA TYR A 5 5.84 -24.17 -16.32
C TYR A 5 5.93 -23.33 -17.59
N SER A 6 6.18 -23.98 -18.74
CA SER A 6 6.16 -23.31 -20.04
C SER A 6 4.79 -22.67 -20.29
N GLY A 7 4.75 -21.41 -20.72
CA GLY A 7 3.50 -20.67 -20.94
C GLY A 7 2.54 -21.37 -21.91
N SER A 8 3.06 -22.20 -22.81
CA SER A 8 2.27 -23.03 -23.72
C SER A 8 1.47 -24.14 -23.00
N MET A 9 1.99 -24.69 -21.90
CA MET A 9 1.32 -25.73 -21.13
C MET A 9 0.14 -25.17 -20.33
N VAL A 10 0.29 -23.96 -19.79
CA VAL A 10 -0.78 -23.27 -19.05
C VAL A 10 -1.94 -22.91 -19.99
N LEU A 11 -1.61 -22.39 -21.18
CA LEU A 11 -2.61 -22.08 -22.21
C LEU A 11 -3.34 -23.34 -22.70
N GLY A 12 -2.61 -24.45 -22.91
CA GLY A 12 -3.21 -25.72 -23.32
C GLY A 12 -4.22 -26.25 -22.28
N VAL A 13 -3.86 -26.23 -21.00
CA VAL A 13 -4.76 -26.66 -19.91
C VAL A 13 -5.99 -25.75 -19.83
N ALA A 14 -5.82 -24.44 -19.99
CA ALA A 14 -6.94 -23.49 -19.99
C ALA A 14 -7.94 -23.77 -21.11
N VAL A 15 -7.46 -24.05 -22.33
CA VAL A 15 -8.33 -24.37 -23.49
C VAL A 15 -9.12 -25.66 -23.25
N VAL A 16 -8.49 -26.70 -22.70
CA VAL A 16 -9.17 -27.98 -22.38
C VAL A 16 -10.26 -27.77 -21.32
N PHE A 17 -9.97 -27.01 -20.27
CA PHE A 17 -10.96 -26.70 -19.23
C PHE A 17 -12.14 -25.88 -19.77
N ILE A 18 -11.88 -24.90 -20.62
CA ILE A 18 -12.93 -24.09 -21.27
C ILE A 18 -13.83 -24.98 -22.13
N GLY A 19 -13.25 -25.85 -22.96
CA GLY A 19 -14.01 -26.79 -23.79
C GLY A 19 -14.87 -27.75 -22.97
N LEU A 20 -14.32 -28.29 -21.87
CA LEU A 20 -15.04 -29.18 -20.97
C LEU A 20 -16.23 -28.48 -20.29
N LEU A 21 -16.04 -27.23 -19.84
CA LEU A 21 -17.09 -26.41 -19.25
C LEU A 21 -18.22 -26.09 -20.24
N MET A 22 -17.88 -25.86 -21.51
CA MET A 22 -18.88 -25.65 -22.58
C MET A 22 -19.71 -26.91 -22.84
N LEU A 23 -19.08 -28.09 -22.84
CA LEU A 23 -19.79 -29.37 -22.97
C LEU A 23 -20.74 -29.60 -21.80
N ILE A 24 -20.29 -29.37 -20.56
CA ILE A 24 -21.14 -29.52 -19.37
C ILE A 24 -22.33 -28.55 -19.43
N ARG A 25 -22.11 -27.29 -19.82
CA ARG A 25 -23.19 -26.31 -20.01
C ARG A 25 -24.22 -26.79 -21.04
N ASN A 26 -23.76 -27.32 -22.18
CA ASN A 26 -24.63 -27.75 -23.26
C ASN A 26 -25.40 -29.05 -22.95
N VAL A 27 -24.76 -30.01 -22.28
CA VAL A 27 -25.36 -31.31 -21.95
C VAL A 27 -26.31 -31.22 -20.77
N PHE A 28 -25.98 -30.44 -19.73
CA PHE A 28 -26.79 -30.33 -18.51
C PHE A 28 -27.79 -29.16 -18.53
N ASN A 29 -27.76 -28.31 -19.58
CA ASN A 29 -28.57 -27.09 -19.71
C ASN A 29 -28.47 -26.16 -18.47
N ILE A 30 -27.33 -26.21 -17.76
CA ILE A 30 -27.08 -25.38 -16.58
C ILE A 30 -26.53 -24.05 -17.07
N HIS A 31 -27.20 -22.95 -16.74
CA HIS A 31 -26.69 -21.60 -16.97
C HIS A 31 -25.53 -21.28 -16.02
N ILE A 32 -24.35 -21.77 -16.36
CA ILE A 32 -23.11 -21.42 -15.66
C ILE A 32 -22.64 -20.04 -16.18
N PRO A 33 -22.55 -18.99 -15.34
CA PRO A 33 -22.07 -17.68 -15.75
C PRO A 33 -20.55 -17.69 -15.90
N ILE A 34 -20.05 -18.26 -17.01
CA ILE A 34 -18.62 -18.47 -17.30
C ILE A 34 -17.80 -17.18 -17.13
N PHE A 35 -18.33 -16.04 -17.56
CA PHE A 35 -17.66 -14.74 -17.41
C PHE A 35 -17.45 -14.35 -15.94
N ALA A 36 -18.46 -14.56 -15.09
CA ALA A 36 -18.36 -14.28 -13.67
C ALA A 36 -17.34 -15.21 -12.99
N ILE A 37 -17.29 -16.48 -13.39
CA ILE A 37 -16.30 -17.45 -12.88
C ILE A 37 -14.88 -17.03 -13.28
N LEU A 38 -14.67 -16.69 -14.55
CA LEU A 38 -13.35 -16.28 -15.04
C LEU A 38 -12.89 -14.96 -14.40
N PHE A 39 -13.80 -13.99 -14.26
CA PHE A 39 -13.52 -12.72 -13.58
C PHE A 39 -13.18 -12.93 -12.10
N SER A 40 -13.95 -13.77 -11.40
CA SER A 40 -13.70 -14.11 -10.00
C SER A 40 -12.37 -14.86 -9.82
N ALA A 41 -12.06 -15.80 -10.72
CA ALA A 41 -10.77 -16.49 -10.72
C ALA A 41 -9.61 -15.52 -10.96
N GLY A 42 -9.78 -14.53 -11.84
CA GLY A 42 -8.81 -13.46 -12.06
C GLY A 42 -8.56 -12.61 -10.82
N LEU A 43 -9.62 -12.22 -10.10
CA LEU A 43 -9.51 -11.50 -8.83
C LEU A 43 -8.80 -12.33 -7.75
N ILE A 44 -9.13 -13.61 -7.63
CA ILE A 44 -8.47 -14.52 -6.68
C ILE A 44 -6.98 -14.66 -7.03
N TRP A 45 -6.65 -14.82 -8.31
CA TRP A 45 -5.26 -14.91 -8.77
C TRP A 45 -4.48 -13.62 -8.51
N LEU A 46 -5.10 -12.45 -8.76
CA LEU A 46 -4.53 -11.15 -8.43
C LEU A 46 -4.29 -11.02 -6.93
N GLY A 47 -5.24 -11.42 -6.09
CA GLY A 47 -5.09 -11.48 -4.64
C GLY A 47 -3.90 -12.35 -4.21
N ILE A 48 -3.75 -13.54 -4.81
CA ILE A 48 -2.61 -14.43 -4.55
C ILE A 48 -1.27 -13.80 -4.98
N MET A 49 -1.22 -13.09 -6.11
CA MET A 49 -0.02 -12.37 -6.53
C MET A 49 0.38 -11.28 -5.54
N ILE A 50 -0.59 -10.53 -5.04
CA ILE A 50 -0.40 -9.50 -4.03
C ILE A 50 0.13 -10.11 -2.72
N LEU A 51 -0.46 -11.22 -2.26
CA LEU A 51 -0.01 -11.95 -1.06
C LEU A 51 1.42 -12.48 -1.21
N ARG A 52 1.88 -12.77 -2.43
CA ARG A 52 3.26 -13.20 -2.73
C ARG A 52 4.26 -12.05 -2.78
N GLY A 53 3.84 -10.81 -2.56
CA GLY A 53 4.73 -9.64 -2.50
C GLY A 53 5.43 -9.30 -3.82
N SER A 54 4.91 -9.76 -4.97
CA SER A 54 5.57 -9.60 -6.27
C SER A 54 5.35 -8.24 -6.93
N LEU A 55 4.96 -7.21 -6.18
CA LEU A 55 4.87 -5.85 -6.69
C LEU A 55 6.28 -5.25 -6.77
N PRO A 56 6.72 -4.72 -7.92
CA PRO A 56 8.05 -4.14 -8.06
C PRO A 56 8.13 -2.83 -7.27
N SER A 57 8.65 -2.88 -6.04
CA SER A 57 9.01 -1.68 -5.28
C SER A 57 10.36 -1.16 -5.79
N ARG A 58 10.33 -0.14 -6.67
CA ARG A 58 11.53 0.59 -7.08
C ARG A 58 12.02 1.46 -5.91
N GLY A 59 13.08 1.04 -5.24
CA GLY A 59 13.76 1.78 -4.17
C GLY A 59 14.14 0.91 -2.97
N ILE A 60 15.10 1.37 -2.17
CA ILE A 60 15.31 0.84 -0.82
C ILE A 60 14.01 1.15 -0.07
N SER A 61 13.25 0.11 0.31
CA SER A 61 11.92 0.24 0.91
C SER A 61 11.77 -0.77 2.05
N GLN A 62 11.12 -0.34 3.13
CA GLN A 62 10.67 -1.25 4.18
C GLN A 62 9.17 -1.45 3.99
N ASN A 63 8.80 -2.69 3.67
CA ASN A 63 7.43 -3.06 3.33
C ASN A 63 6.88 -4.00 4.40
N THR A 64 5.77 -3.61 5.02
CA THR A 64 4.95 -4.54 5.80
C THR A 64 3.85 -5.06 4.87
N THR A 65 4.03 -6.31 4.39
CA THR A 65 3.15 -6.89 3.37
C THR A 65 1.91 -7.54 3.99
N LEU A 66 2.00 -8.13 5.18
CA LEU A 66 0.90 -8.79 5.92
C LEU A 66 1.22 -8.81 7.42
N GLY A 67 0.40 -8.15 8.25
CA GLY A 67 0.49 -8.19 9.72
C GLY A 67 0.70 -6.83 10.37
N ASP A 68 0.81 -6.83 11.70
CA ASP A 68 1.15 -5.65 12.50
C ASP A 68 2.67 -5.52 12.55
N GLY A 69 3.21 -4.43 12.02
CA GLY A 69 4.66 -4.20 11.94
C GLY A 69 5.06 -2.86 12.53
N ASN A 70 6.08 -2.86 13.40
CA ASN A 70 6.76 -1.63 13.79
C ASN A 70 7.91 -1.37 12.81
N MET A 71 7.92 -0.19 12.22
CA MET A 71 8.92 0.28 11.27
C MET A 71 9.73 1.39 11.94
N ASP A 72 10.99 1.09 12.25
CA ASP A 72 11.92 2.10 12.73
C ASP A 72 12.49 2.89 11.56
N TYR A 73 12.81 4.15 11.81
CA TYR A 73 13.46 4.99 10.80
C TYR A 73 14.87 4.48 10.49
N VAL A 74 15.13 4.23 9.22
CA VAL A 74 16.46 3.86 8.71
C VAL A 74 17.01 5.03 7.87
N PRO A 75 18.18 5.59 8.22
CA PRO A 75 18.80 6.64 7.41
C PRO A 75 19.04 6.19 5.97
N GLY A 76 18.60 7.00 5.00
CA GLY A 76 18.69 6.67 3.56
C GLY A 76 17.51 5.83 3.04
N LEU A 77 16.60 5.40 3.91
CA LEU A 77 15.34 4.78 3.51
C LEU A 77 14.26 5.86 3.36
N GLU A 78 13.85 6.07 2.12
CA GLU A 78 12.91 7.14 1.79
C GLU A 78 11.45 6.67 1.73
N ARG A 79 11.19 5.35 1.70
CA ARG A 79 9.84 4.81 1.51
C ARG A 79 9.46 3.77 2.55
N TYR A 80 8.32 4.02 3.19
CA TYR A 80 7.67 3.14 4.15
C TYR A 80 6.26 2.83 3.65
N THR A 81 5.98 1.55 3.41
CA THR A 81 4.72 1.14 2.80
C THR A 81 4.05 0.03 3.60
N VAL A 82 2.78 0.26 3.95
CA VAL A 82 1.85 -0.76 4.44
C VAL A 82 0.96 -1.17 3.27
N THR A 83 1.15 -2.40 2.79
CA THR A 83 0.32 -2.90 1.68
C THR A 83 -0.95 -3.55 2.19
N PHE A 84 -0.84 -4.44 3.20
CA PHE A 84 -1.95 -5.03 3.93
C PHE A 84 -1.60 -5.14 5.42
N GLY A 85 -2.47 -4.68 6.30
CA GLY A 85 -2.33 -4.85 7.76
C GLY A 85 -2.19 -3.52 8.50
N SER A 86 -1.43 -3.51 9.58
CA SER A 86 -1.15 -2.28 10.33
C SER A 86 0.36 -2.00 10.42
N GLY A 87 0.73 -0.73 10.32
CA GLY A 87 2.11 -0.29 10.43
C GLY A 87 2.25 0.89 11.37
N VAL A 88 3.30 0.87 12.19
CA VAL A 88 3.69 2.02 13.01
C VAL A 88 5.05 2.51 12.55
N LEU A 89 5.15 3.77 12.15
CA LEU A 89 6.42 4.45 11.86
C LEU A 89 6.73 5.41 13.00
N ASN A 90 7.80 5.14 13.74
CA ASN A 90 8.21 6.00 14.85
C ASN A 90 9.35 6.95 14.41
N LEU A 91 9.05 8.24 14.33
CA LEU A 91 10.00 9.33 14.04
C LEU A 91 10.23 10.22 15.27
N LYS A 92 9.63 9.91 16.42
CA LYS A 92 9.61 10.80 17.60
C LYS A 92 11.01 11.11 18.13
N ASP A 93 11.88 10.10 18.14
CA ASP A 93 13.24 10.22 18.70
C ASP A 93 14.27 10.67 17.65
N ILE A 94 13.81 10.99 16.43
CA ILE A 94 14.69 11.35 15.31
C ILE A 94 14.70 12.86 15.14
N VAL A 95 15.87 13.47 15.39
CA VAL A 95 16.13 14.86 15.05
C VAL A 95 16.91 14.89 13.73
N PRO A 96 16.29 15.30 12.62
CA PRO A 96 16.97 15.41 11.34
C PRO A 96 18.07 16.48 11.42
N ASP A 97 19.24 16.18 10.85
CA ASP A 97 20.37 17.11 10.69
C ASP A 97 20.36 17.84 9.34
N ARG A 98 19.50 17.39 8.42
CA ARG A 98 19.27 17.91 7.07
C ARG A 98 17.80 17.78 6.69
N PRO A 99 17.32 18.44 5.62
CA PRO A 99 15.99 18.19 5.09
C PRO A 99 15.82 16.71 4.70
N VAL A 100 14.79 16.04 5.23
CA VAL A 100 14.51 14.63 4.94
C VAL A 100 13.12 14.51 4.30
N HIS A 101 13.08 13.90 3.12
CA HIS A 101 11.84 13.61 2.40
C HIS A 101 11.47 12.13 2.56
N LEU A 102 10.29 11.85 3.11
CA LEU A 102 9.79 10.49 3.30
C LEU A 102 8.48 10.28 2.55
N GLN A 103 8.35 9.09 1.95
CA GLN A 103 7.13 8.60 1.31
C GLN A 103 6.50 7.56 2.23
N VAL A 104 5.27 7.85 2.64
CA VAL A 104 4.51 7.06 3.61
C VAL A 104 3.23 6.63 2.90
N GLU A 105 3.12 5.35 2.58
CA GLU A 105 2.01 4.83 1.78
C GLU A 105 1.24 3.73 2.52
N CYS A 106 -0.07 3.90 2.63
CA CYS A 106 -0.99 2.90 3.17
C CYS A 106 -2.00 2.50 2.09
N ASN A 107 -1.81 1.33 1.50
CA ASN A 107 -2.69 0.86 0.42
C ASN A 107 -3.94 0.20 0.98
N PHE A 108 -3.78 -0.79 1.87
CA PHE A 108 -4.88 -1.47 2.54
C PHE A 108 -4.61 -1.66 4.04
N GLY A 109 -5.37 -1.00 4.91
CA GLY A 109 -5.26 -1.17 6.37
C GLY A 109 -4.99 0.13 7.15
N GLU A 110 -4.13 0.08 8.16
CA GLU A 110 -3.85 1.22 9.04
C GLU A 110 -2.36 1.58 9.07
N MET A 111 -2.00 2.85 8.98
CA MET A 111 -0.63 3.32 9.20
C MET A 111 -0.61 4.48 10.19
N LYS A 112 0.16 4.33 11.28
CA LYS A 112 0.39 5.37 12.28
C LYS A 112 1.78 5.92 12.12
N VAL A 113 1.90 7.24 12.04
CA VAL A 113 3.19 7.93 12.03
C VAL A 113 3.28 8.79 13.28
N TYR A 114 4.32 8.63 14.07
CA TYR A 114 4.58 9.43 15.26
C TYR A 114 5.73 10.38 15.01
N VAL A 115 5.50 11.69 15.16
CA VAL A 115 6.51 12.75 14.98
C VAL A 115 6.54 13.62 16.23
N SER A 116 7.73 14.05 16.64
CA SER A 116 7.89 14.99 17.77
C SER A 116 7.46 16.40 17.40
N LYS A 117 6.76 17.10 18.30
CA LYS A 117 6.38 18.51 18.17
C LYS A 117 7.56 19.47 18.04
N ASP A 118 8.73 19.07 18.51
CA ASP A 118 9.93 19.89 18.45
C ASP A 118 10.56 19.87 17.04
N THR A 119 10.05 19.01 16.15
CA THR A 119 10.57 18.86 14.79
C THR A 119 9.71 19.59 13.77
N ALA A 120 10.36 20.31 12.86
CA ALA A 120 9.73 20.94 11.71
C ALA A 120 9.14 19.88 10.77
N LEU A 121 7.87 20.03 10.39
CA LEU A 121 7.10 19.04 9.65
C LEU A 121 6.23 19.67 8.57
N GLN A 122 6.35 19.18 7.34
CA GLN A 122 5.39 19.39 6.26
C GLN A 122 4.77 18.05 5.88
N ILE A 123 3.45 18.03 5.68
CA ILE A 123 2.71 16.87 5.21
C ILE A 123 2.01 17.24 3.91
N ASN A 124 2.36 16.53 2.84
CA ASN A 124 1.65 16.53 1.57
C ASN A 124 0.89 15.21 1.46
N GLY A 125 -0.38 15.27 1.85
CA GLY A 125 -1.26 14.13 1.95
C GLY A 125 -2.15 13.93 0.73
N SER A 126 -2.50 12.69 0.41
CA SER A 126 -3.53 12.36 -0.57
C SER A 126 -4.32 11.12 -0.14
N ALA A 127 -5.65 11.19 -0.29
CA ALA A 127 -6.58 10.12 0.03
C ALA A 127 -7.47 9.81 -1.18
N THR A 128 -7.59 8.54 -1.57
CA THR A 128 -8.45 8.12 -2.71
C THR A 128 -9.72 7.41 -2.26
N PHE A 129 -9.64 6.42 -1.38
CA PHE A 129 -10.78 5.69 -0.79
C PHE A 129 -10.49 5.31 0.66
N GLY A 130 -9.82 6.20 1.38
CA GLY A 130 -9.38 6.01 2.75
C GLY A 130 -9.32 7.33 3.50
N ASN A 131 -8.96 7.30 4.77
CA ASN A 131 -8.94 8.48 5.61
C ASN A 131 -7.51 8.84 6.02
N LEU A 132 -7.09 10.06 5.69
CA LEU A 132 -5.83 10.64 6.16
C LEU A 132 -6.15 11.60 7.29
N ASN A 133 -5.74 11.26 8.50
CA ASN A 133 -5.91 12.05 9.71
C ASN A 133 -4.58 12.75 10.02
N GLY A 134 -4.57 14.07 9.89
CA GLY A 134 -3.40 14.87 10.22
C GLY A 134 -3.36 15.31 11.68
N PRO A 135 -2.27 15.97 12.09
CA PRO A 135 -2.03 16.35 13.48
C PRO A 135 -2.87 17.55 13.94
N ASP A 136 -3.49 18.28 13.02
CA ASP A 136 -4.30 19.48 13.24
C ASP A 136 -5.79 19.18 13.46
N LEU A 137 -6.14 17.92 13.78
CA LEU A 137 -7.51 17.41 13.89
C LEU A 137 -8.30 17.46 12.58
N ARG A 138 -7.68 17.84 11.45
CA ARG A 138 -8.30 17.78 10.14
C ARG A 138 -8.04 16.43 9.51
N SER A 139 -9.01 15.98 8.73
CA SER A 139 -8.94 14.72 8.00
C SER A 139 -9.30 14.93 6.53
N ALA A 140 -8.73 14.10 5.67
CA ALA A 140 -9.11 13.98 4.26
C ALA A 140 -9.53 12.55 3.98
N SER A 141 -10.83 12.34 3.74
CA SER A 141 -11.37 11.04 3.34
C SER A 141 -11.40 10.85 1.80
N PHE A 142 -11.16 11.95 1.07
CA PHE A 142 -10.99 11.98 -0.38
C PHE A 142 -10.27 13.28 -0.78
N GLY A 143 -9.32 13.22 -1.70
CA GLY A 143 -8.59 14.36 -2.24
C GLY A 143 -7.25 14.65 -1.54
N ASN A 144 -6.80 15.91 -1.63
CA ASN A 144 -5.49 16.33 -1.12
C ASN A 144 -5.61 16.86 0.32
N TYR A 145 -4.58 16.59 1.11
CA TYR A 145 -4.38 17.12 2.45
C TYR A 145 -3.05 17.86 2.48
N HIS A 146 -2.98 18.99 3.17
CA HIS A 146 -1.74 19.74 3.29
C HIS A 146 -1.64 20.36 4.67
N TYR A 147 -0.50 20.15 5.31
CA TYR A 147 -0.19 20.68 6.63
C TYR A 147 1.27 21.13 6.69
N ILE A 148 1.51 22.24 7.38
CA ILE A 148 2.84 22.79 7.65
C ILE A 148 2.89 23.19 9.12
N SER A 149 3.91 22.71 9.84
CA SER A 149 4.16 23.11 11.22
C SER A 149 4.80 24.50 11.31
N THR A 150 4.66 25.14 12.47
CA THR A 150 5.32 26.42 12.73
C THR A 150 6.84 26.25 12.66
N GLY A 151 7.52 27.12 11.89
CA GLY A 151 8.98 27.09 11.75
C GLY A 151 9.51 26.15 10.67
N TYR A 152 8.65 25.46 9.92
CA TYR A 152 9.09 24.64 8.80
C TYR A 152 9.66 25.50 7.65
N ASN A 153 10.86 25.13 7.19
CA ASN A 153 11.49 25.68 6.00
C ASN A 153 12.12 24.53 5.20
N PRO A 154 11.87 24.42 3.88
CA PRO A 154 12.39 23.34 3.05
C PRO A 154 13.93 23.26 3.00
N ASN A 155 14.63 24.34 3.36
CA ASN A 155 16.10 24.37 3.37
C ASN A 155 16.70 24.11 4.77
N LEU A 156 15.87 24.01 5.81
CA LEU A 156 16.31 23.74 7.18
C LEU A 156 16.04 22.27 7.55
N PRO A 157 16.73 21.73 8.57
CA PRO A 157 16.50 20.38 9.03
C PRO A 157 15.04 20.18 9.48
N GLY A 158 14.40 19.14 8.95
CA GLY A 158 12.98 18.86 9.16
C GLY A 158 12.50 17.74 8.25
N PHE A 159 11.26 17.30 8.49
CA PHE A 159 10.62 16.24 7.71
C PHE A 159 9.62 16.80 6.71
N THR A 160 9.72 16.33 5.47
CA THR A 160 8.64 16.40 4.49
C THR A 160 8.04 15.01 4.31
N LEU A 161 6.79 14.82 4.70
CA LEU A 161 6.06 13.58 4.53
C LEU A 161 5.14 13.67 3.33
N ASN A 162 5.38 12.83 2.32
CA ASN A 162 4.41 12.55 1.26
C ASN A 162 3.55 11.36 1.72
N ALA A 163 2.38 11.66 2.26
CA ALA A 163 1.49 10.67 2.86
C ALA A 163 0.38 10.29 1.86
N ARG A 164 0.24 9.00 1.54
CA ARG A 164 -0.78 8.51 0.62
C ARG A 164 -1.58 7.39 1.25
N VAL A 165 -2.90 7.49 1.18
CA VAL A 165 -3.81 6.42 1.59
C VAL A 165 -4.76 6.06 0.44
N THR A 166 -4.83 4.77 0.11
CA THR A 166 -5.74 4.28 -0.95
C THR A 166 -7.01 3.68 -0.34
N PHE A 167 -6.94 2.65 0.49
CA PHE A 167 -8.09 1.98 1.11
C PHE A 167 -7.79 1.66 2.58
N GLY A 168 -8.00 2.62 3.49
CA GLY A 168 -7.62 2.41 4.88
C GLY A 168 -7.56 3.71 5.68
N GLU A 169 -6.75 3.72 6.73
CA GLU A 169 -6.50 4.89 7.56
C GLU A 169 -5.00 5.18 7.67
N LEU A 170 -4.61 6.42 7.42
CA LEU A 170 -3.26 6.91 7.71
C LEU A 170 -3.38 8.03 8.74
N ARG A 171 -2.84 7.81 9.94
CA ARG A 171 -2.93 8.74 11.06
C ARG A 171 -1.56 9.26 11.44
N ILE A 172 -1.42 10.58 11.45
CA ILE A 172 -0.17 11.27 11.80
C ILE A 172 -0.37 11.93 13.16
N PHE A 173 0.40 11.49 14.15
CA PHE A 173 0.42 12.03 15.48
C PHE A 173 1.62 12.97 15.64
N TYR A 174 1.35 14.19 16.11
CA TYR A 174 2.34 15.18 16.45
C TYR A 174 2.33 15.36 17.96
N LEU A 175 3.34 14.79 18.65
CA LEU A 175 3.36 14.60 20.10
C LEU A 175 4.39 15.48 20.80
#